data_AF-A0A382U0V3-F1
#
_entry.id   AF-A0A382U0V3-F1
#
_cell.length_a   1.000
_cell.length_b   1.000
_cell.length_c   1.000
_cell.angle_alpha   90.00
_cell.angle_beta   90.00
_cell.angle_gamma   90.00
#
_symmetry.space_group_name_H-M   'P 1'
#
loop_
_entity.id
_entity.type
_entity.pdbx_description
1 polymer ?
#
loop_
_entity_poly.entity_id
_entity_poly.type
_entity_poly.pdbx_seq_one_letter_code
_entity_poly.pdbx_strand_id
1 'polypeptide(L)'
;MKNAAIVQADDKGELRKKMRSVESDYRMKLKDYYSAISCGGNSLIRTALLNNALEAGELLVKKMPKSDLEAPEADGKTLQAWVAENGLQDNPIAAVINDRL
;
A
#
# COMPACT_ATOMS: atom_id res chain seq x y z
N MET A 1 -10.99 -5.47 8.98
CA MET A 1 -11.24 -6.39 7.85
C MET A 1 -11.74 -5.74 6.55
N LYS A 2 -12.14 -4.45 6.47
CA LYS A 2 -12.63 -3.86 5.19
C LYS A 2 -11.55 -3.41 4.19
N ASN A 3 -10.38 -2.95 4.65
CA ASN A 3 -9.37 -2.34 3.75
C ASN A 3 -8.72 -3.37 2.81
N ALA A 4 -8.52 -4.60 3.27
CA ALA A 4 -7.97 -5.69 2.46
C ALA A 4 -8.84 -5.99 1.23
N ALA A 5 -10.14 -6.17 1.44
CA ALA A 5 -11.10 -6.47 0.37
C ALA A 5 -11.21 -5.33 -0.65
N ILE A 6 -11.18 -4.07 -0.19
CA ILE A 6 -11.20 -2.90 -1.07
C ILE A 6 -9.96 -2.87 -1.97
N VAL A 7 -8.78 -3.15 -1.42
CA VAL A 7 -7.53 -3.21 -2.20
C VAL A 7 -7.54 -4.39 -3.16
N GLN A 8 -7.95 -5.58 -2.72
CA GLN A 8 -8.03 -6.77 -3.58
C GLN A 8 -9.01 -6.58 -4.75
N ALA A 9 -10.08 -5.81 -4.55
CA ALA A 9 -11.04 -5.46 -5.60
C ALA A 9 -10.59 -4.29 -6.49
N ASP A 10 -9.40 -3.73 -6.25
CA ASP A 10 -8.87 -2.52 -6.90
C ASP A 10 -9.83 -1.29 -6.85
N ASP A 11 -10.64 -1.20 -5.79
CA ASP A 11 -11.64 -0.13 -5.68
C ASP A 11 -11.03 1.15 -5.08
N LYS A 12 -10.37 1.93 -5.95
CA LYS A 12 -9.78 3.23 -5.61
C LYS A 12 -10.80 4.23 -5.07
N GLY A 13 -12.06 4.14 -5.48
CA GLY A 13 -13.14 5.03 -5.03
C GLY A 13 -13.46 4.81 -3.56
N GLU A 14 -13.75 3.57 -3.19
CA GLU A 14 -14.01 3.17 -1.81
C GLU A 14 -12.78 3.33 -0.93
N LEU A 15 -11.58 3.05 -1.45
CA LEU A 15 -10.34 3.28 -0.70
C LEU A 15 -10.17 4.75 -0.33
N ARG A 16 -10.41 5.68 -1.27
CA ARG A 16 -10.39 7.13 -1.01
C ARG A 16 -11.44 7.55 0.01
N LYS A 17 -12.67 7.05 -0.10
CA LYS A 17 -13.73 7.34 0.86
C LYS A 17 -13.33 6.88 2.25
N LYS A 18 -12.77 5.67 2.36
CA LYS A 18 -12.31 5.10 3.63
C LYS A 18 -11.16 5.90 4.24
N MET A 19 -10.18 6.32 3.45
CA MET A 19 -9.10 7.18 3.93
C MET A 19 -9.64 8.51 4.47
N ARG A 20 -10.58 9.14 3.74
CA ARG A 20 -11.22 10.40 4.18
C ARG A 20 -12.03 10.23 5.45
N SER A 21 -12.79 9.13 5.58
CA SER A 21 -13.57 8.89 6.80
C SER A 21 -12.64 8.71 8.00
N VAL A 22 -11.54 7.95 7.85
CA VAL A 22 -10.57 7.77 8.94
C VAL A 22 -9.90 9.08 9.34
N GLU A 23 -9.54 9.91 8.38
CA GLU A 23 -8.98 11.24 8.64
C GLU A 23 -9.99 12.16 9.34
N SER A 24 -11.26 12.14 8.93
CA SER A 24 -12.32 12.94 9.55
C SER A 24 -12.65 12.48 10.98
N ASP A 25 -12.84 11.17 11.17
CA ASP A 25 -13.35 10.59 12.41
C ASP A 25 -12.27 10.54 13.49
N TYR A 26 -11.01 10.31 13.10
CA TYR A 26 -9.91 10.04 14.02
C TYR A 26 -8.71 10.98 13.89
N ARG A 27 -8.73 11.92 12.92
CA ARG A 27 -7.60 12.81 12.61
C ARG A 27 -6.31 12.05 12.27
N MET A 28 -6.43 10.82 11.77
CA MET A 28 -5.31 9.97 11.36
C MET A 28 -5.19 9.93 9.84
N LYS A 29 -3.96 10.01 9.35
CA LYS A 29 -3.60 9.84 7.94
C LYS A 29 -3.14 8.41 7.69
N LEU A 30 -3.05 8.02 6.41
CA LEU A 30 -2.65 6.67 6.00
C LEU A 30 -1.39 6.17 6.72
N LYS A 31 -0.34 7.00 6.77
CA LYS A 31 0.92 6.69 7.44
C LYS A 31 0.77 6.29 8.91
N ASP A 32 -0.20 6.88 9.62
CA ASP A 32 -0.34 6.73 11.06
C ASP A 32 -0.89 5.33 11.43
N TYR A 33 -1.49 4.63 10.46
CA TYR A 33 -2.09 3.31 10.67
C TYR A 33 -1.66 2.26 9.63
N TYR A 34 -0.85 2.62 8.63
CA TYR A 34 -0.45 1.72 7.54
C TYR A 34 0.20 0.44 8.06
N SER A 35 1.14 0.55 8.99
CA SER A 35 1.86 -0.59 9.60
C SER A 35 0.97 -1.48 10.47
N ALA A 36 -0.15 -0.94 10.99
CA ALA A 36 -1.10 -1.68 11.82
C ALA A 36 -2.12 -2.50 10.99
N ILE A 37 -2.14 -2.34 9.68
CA ILE A 37 -3.05 -3.06 8.79
C ILE A 37 -2.28 -4.13 8.01
N SER A 38 -2.70 -5.37 8.16
CA SER A 38 -2.24 -6.49 7.32
C SER A 38 -3.40 -7.18 6.62
N CYS A 39 -3.11 -7.73 5.44
CA CYS A 39 -4.01 -8.54 4.63
C CYS A 39 -3.34 -9.89 4.40
N GLY A 40 -3.68 -10.88 5.22
CA GLY A 40 -3.03 -12.20 5.15
C GLY A 40 -1.51 -12.14 5.38
N GLY A 41 -1.05 -11.26 6.27
CA GLY A 41 0.38 -11.08 6.56
C GLY A 41 1.11 -10.07 5.68
N ASN A 42 0.48 -9.57 4.60
CA ASN A 42 1.06 -8.54 3.74
C ASN A 42 0.54 -7.14 4.07
N SER A 43 1.35 -6.11 3.84
CA SER A 43 0.89 -4.73 3.84
C SER A 43 -0.09 -4.46 2.70
N LEU A 44 -0.79 -3.32 2.73
CA LEU A 44 -1.74 -2.96 1.67
C LEU A 44 -1.04 -2.81 0.30
N ILE A 45 0.18 -2.26 0.23
CA ILE A 45 0.92 -2.14 -1.03
C ILE A 45 1.36 -3.51 -1.54
N ARG A 46 1.90 -4.38 -0.69
CA ARG A 46 2.24 -5.76 -1.07
C ARG A 46 1.01 -6.56 -1.52
N THR A 47 -0.12 -6.33 -0.88
CA THR A 47 -1.40 -6.93 -1.29
C THR A 47 -1.81 -6.43 -2.67
N ALA A 48 -1.67 -5.14 -2.95
CA ALA A 48 -1.97 -4.59 -4.27
C ALA A 48 -1.07 -5.18 -5.36
N LEU A 49 0.23 -5.31 -5.07
CA LEU A 49 1.21 -5.97 -5.95
C LEU A 49 0.81 -7.42 -6.28
N LEU A 50 0.44 -8.21 -5.27
CA LEU A 50 0.05 -9.63 -5.44
C LEU A 50 -1.27 -9.82 -6.21
N ASN A 51 -2.19 -8.86 -6.12
CA ASN A 51 -3.51 -8.95 -6.74
C ASN A 51 -3.63 -8.15 -8.04
N ASN A 52 -2.54 -7.53 -8.52
CA ASN A 52 -2.58 -6.58 -9.64
C ASN A 52 -3.63 -5.47 -9.46
N ALA A 53 -3.81 -4.98 -8.22
CA ALA A 53 -4.71 -3.87 -7.92
C ALA A 53 -4.00 -2.53 -8.18
N LEU A 54 -3.89 -2.19 -9.47
CA LEU A 54 -3.03 -1.11 -9.96
C LEU A 54 -3.49 0.25 -9.44
N GLU A 55 -4.79 0.51 -9.48
CA GLU A 55 -5.37 1.80 -9.11
C GLU A 55 -5.28 2.08 -7.60
N ALA A 56 -5.59 1.08 -6.79
CA ALA A 56 -5.47 1.11 -5.34
C ALA A 56 -4.01 1.16 -4.92
N GLY A 57 -3.14 0.34 -5.54
CA GLY A 57 -1.70 0.32 -5.30
C GLY A 57 -1.04 1.67 -5.56
N GLU A 58 -1.31 2.27 -6.72
CA GLU A 58 -0.81 3.60 -7.08
C GLU A 58 -1.26 4.66 -6.06
N LEU A 59 -2.54 4.62 -5.64
CA LEU A 59 -3.05 5.55 -4.64
C LEU A 59 -2.32 5.41 -3.30
N LEU A 60 -2.12 4.18 -2.83
CA LEU A 60 -1.43 3.90 -1.56
C LEU A 60 -0.02 4.46 -1.59
N VAL A 61 0.76 4.12 -2.62
CA VAL A 61 2.15 4.60 -2.77
C VAL A 61 2.18 6.13 -2.82
N LYS A 62 1.27 6.76 -3.57
CA LYS A 62 1.22 8.24 -3.66
C LYS A 62 0.85 8.92 -2.34
N LYS A 63 0.08 8.26 -1.47
CA LYS A 63 -0.39 8.80 -0.17
C LYS A 63 0.59 8.56 0.98
N MET A 64 1.56 7.67 0.81
CA MET A 64 2.60 7.42 1.81
C MET A 64 3.74 8.46 1.72
N PRO A 65 4.28 8.93 2.86
CA PRO A 65 5.53 9.69 2.88
C PRO A 65 6.68 8.88 2.30
N LYS A 66 7.66 9.56 1.69
CA LYS A 66 8.87 8.91 1.16
C LYS A 66 9.60 8.11 2.23
N SER A 67 9.79 8.68 3.43
CA SER A 67 10.44 8.02 4.56
C SER A 67 9.79 6.70 4.96
N ASP A 68 8.46 6.60 4.85
CA ASP A 68 7.72 5.39 5.21
C ASP A 68 7.76 4.34 4.08
N LEU A 69 7.96 4.75 2.82
CA LEU A 69 8.18 3.85 1.69
C LEU A 69 9.59 3.25 1.68
N GLU A 70 10.58 4.01 2.18
CA GLU A 70 11.97 3.55 2.33
C GLU A 70 12.16 2.65 3.56
N ALA A 71 11.30 2.79 4.56
CA ALA A 71 11.38 2.01 5.79
C ALA A 71 11.16 0.51 5.52
N PRO A 72 11.93 -0.38 6.17
CA PRO A 72 11.63 -1.80 6.17
C PRO A 72 10.25 -2.09 6.78
N GLU A 73 9.49 -3.00 6.19
CA GLU A 73 8.26 -3.51 6.79
C GLU A 73 8.57 -4.56 7.88
N ALA A 74 7.54 -5.20 8.46
CA ALA A 74 7.67 -6.08 9.61
C ALA A 74 8.62 -7.29 9.42
N ASP A 75 8.91 -7.67 8.17
CA ASP A 75 9.85 -8.73 7.81
C ASP A 75 11.29 -8.22 7.58
N GLY A 76 11.55 -6.94 7.85
CA GLY A 76 12.86 -6.31 7.66
C GLY A 76 13.19 -5.97 6.21
N LYS A 77 12.24 -6.12 5.28
CA LYS A 77 12.44 -5.83 3.85
C LYS A 77 11.78 -4.52 3.45
N THR A 78 12.49 -3.73 2.65
CA THR A 78 11.88 -2.61 1.94
C THR A 78 10.93 -3.12 0.86
N LEU A 79 10.05 -2.24 0.35
CA LEU A 79 9.17 -2.60 -0.76
C LEU A 79 9.95 -3.03 -2.01
N GLN A 80 11.06 -2.35 -2.34
CA GLN A 80 11.90 -2.69 -3.49
C GLN A 80 12.55 -4.08 -3.35
N ALA A 81 13.10 -4.39 -2.16
CA ALA A 81 13.71 -5.69 -1.90
C ALA A 81 12.66 -6.82 -1.99
N TRP A 82 11.48 -6.60 -1.41
CA TRP A 82 10.40 -7.57 -1.44
C TRP A 82 9.86 -7.78 -2.86
N VAL A 83 9.69 -6.72 -3.65
CA VAL A 83 9.30 -6.79 -5.07
C VAL A 83 10.29 -7.64 -5.87
N ALA A 84 11.60 -7.42 -5.67
CA ALA A 84 12.63 -8.15 -6.39
C ALA A 84 12.63 -9.65 -6.06
N GLU A 85 12.46 -9.99 -4.79
CA GLU A 85 12.41 -11.37 -4.31
C GLU A 85 11.19 -12.14 -4.81
N ASN A 86 10.07 -11.46 -5.02
CA ASN A 86 8.82 -12.07 -5.47
C ASN A 86 8.66 -12.04 -7.01
N GLY A 87 9.65 -11.54 -7.76
CA GLY A 87 9.57 -11.50 -9.23
C GLY A 87 8.55 -10.49 -9.77
N LEU A 88 8.29 -9.40 -9.05
CA LEU A 88 7.25 -8.42 -9.36
C LEU A 88 7.81 -7.10 -9.93
N GLN A 89 9.05 -7.10 -10.41
CA GLN A 89 9.75 -5.90 -10.90
C GLN A 89 9.01 -5.22 -12.07
N ASP A 90 8.37 -6.02 -12.92
CA ASP A 90 7.62 -5.53 -14.09
C ASP A 90 6.20 -5.03 -13.74
N ASN A 91 5.81 -5.09 -12.46
CA ASN A 91 4.50 -4.61 -12.02
C ASN A 91 4.44 -3.06 -12.09
N PRO A 92 3.39 -2.45 -12.65
CA PRO A 92 3.27 -0.99 -12.71
C PRO A 92 3.35 -0.28 -11.34
N ILE A 93 2.92 -0.93 -10.26
CA ILE A 93 3.04 -0.38 -8.91
C ILE A 93 4.52 -0.30 -8.48
N ALA A 94 5.36 -1.26 -8.89
CA ALA A 94 6.79 -1.24 -8.63
C ALA A 94 7.48 -0.04 -9.30
N ALA A 95 7.07 0.30 -10.52
CA ALA A 95 7.53 1.52 -11.18
C ALA A 95 7.13 2.78 -10.39
N VAL A 96 5.88 2.85 -9.91
CA VAL A 96 5.41 3.99 -9.08
C VAL A 96 6.17 4.08 -7.75
N ILE A 97 6.56 2.95 -7.16
CA ILE A 97 7.41 2.92 -5.97
C ILE A 97 8.78 3.52 -6.30
N ASN A 98 9.42 3.06 -7.38
CA ASN A 98 10.73 3.56 -7.81
C ASN A 98 10.70 5.05 -8.18
N ASP A 99 9.64 5.54 -8.82
CA ASP A 99 9.51 6.97 -9.14
C ASP A 99 9.39 7.86 -7.88
N ARG A 100 8.98 7.28 -6.74
CA ARG A 100 8.84 7.98 -5.47
C ARG A 100 10.11 7.94 -4.61
N LEU A 101 11.04 7.03 -4.90
CA LEU A 101 12.26 6.76 -4.14
C LEU A 101 13.49 7.25 -4.89
#